data_AF-A0A7J9L185-F1
#
_entry.id   AF-A0A7J9L185-F1
#
_cell.length_a   1.000
_cell.length_b   1.000
_cell.length_c   1.000
_cell.angle_alpha   90.00
_cell.angle_beta   90.00
_cell.angle_gamma   90.00
#
_symmetry.space_group_name_H-M   'P 1'
#
loop_
_entity.id
_entity.type
_entity.pdbx_description
1 polymer ?
#
loop_
_entity_poly.entity_id
_entity_poly.type
_entity_poly.pdbx_seq_one_letter_code
_entity_poly.pdbx_strand_id
1 'polypeptide(L)'
;MTWKKVKLAYITDDSARKATYKKRTKGLMKKLSELSTLCDIDACSIMYSPYEPQLEVWPSPMGVQQVLSKLEMIPEMEKSKNMLNQESFLSQKTIKAAEQLKKHCKENWEK
;
A
#
# COMPACT_ATOMS: atom_id res chain seq x y z
N MET A 1 -23.51 -13.30 -5.52
CA MET A 1 -22.56 -12.96 -4.44
C MET A 1 -22.47 -11.44 -4.31
N THR A 2 -23.02 -10.87 -3.25
CA THR A 2 -22.90 -9.42 -2.97
C THR A 2 -21.54 -9.13 -2.32
N TRP A 3 -20.68 -8.36 -2.99
CA TRP A 3 -19.39 -7.96 -2.44
C TRP A 3 -19.62 -6.95 -1.30
N LYS A 4 -19.40 -7.39 -0.06
CA LYS A 4 -19.37 -6.47 1.09
C LYS A 4 -18.11 -5.61 0.98
N LYS A 5 -18.28 -4.30 1.11
CA LYS A 5 -17.17 -3.34 1.17
C LYS A 5 -16.25 -3.72 2.34
N VAL A 6 -14.96 -3.94 2.05
CA VAL A 6 -14.00 -4.32 3.09
C VAL A 6 -13.60 -3.09 3.90
N LYS A 7 -13.63 -3.20 5.23
CA LYS A 7 -13.07 -2.20 6.14
C LYS A 7 -11.53 -2.27 6.07
N LEU A 8 -10.88 -1.14 5.79
CA LEU A 8 -9.42 -1.04 5.79
C LEU A 8 -8.92 -0.87 7.24
N ALA A 9 -8.98 -1.95 8.01
CA ALA A 9 -8.51 -2.02 9.39
C ALA A 9 -7.76 -3.35 9.60
N TYR A 10 -7.05 -3.46 10.73
CA TYR A 10 -6.41 -4.71 11.13
C TYR A 10 -7.46 -5.83 11.27
N ILE A 11 -7.21 -6.97 10.64
CA ILE A 11 -8.08 -8.16 10.72
C ILE A 11 -7.66 -8.90 12.00
N THR A 12 -8.52 -8.96 13.00
CA THR A 12 -8.19 -9.58 14.30
C THR A 12 -8.09 -11.10 14.22
N ASP A 13 -9.00 -11.73 13.46
CA ASP A 13 -9.00 -13.18 13.21
C ASP A 13 -7.75 -13.60 12.42
N ASP A 14 -6.92 -14.45 13.02
CA ASP A 14 -5.62 -14.82 12.45
C ASP A 14 -5.74 -15.64 11.17
N SER A 15 -6.68 -16.60 11.14
CA SER A 15 -6.89 -17.46 9.97
C SER A 15 -7.37 -16.65 8.76
N ALA A 16 -8.33 -15.75 8.96
CA ALA A 16 -8.84 -14.83 7.94
C ALA A 16 -7.76 -13.83 7.53
N ARG A 17 -6.94 -13.34 8.46
CA ARG A 17 -5.82 -12.43 8.18
C ARG A 17 -4.77 -13.13 7.30
N LYS A 18 -4.38 -14.38 7.62
CA LYS A 18 -3.44 -15.20 6.84
C LYS A 18 -3.97 -15.50 5.43
N ALA A 19 -5.22 -15.93 5.31
CA ALA A 19 -5.86 -16.19 4.01
C ALA A 19 -5.94 -14.91 3.16
N THR A 20 -6.31 -13.79 3.78
CA THR A 20 -6.38 -12.48 3.11
C THR A 20 -5.00 -12.02 2.67
N TYR A 21 -3.97 -12.18 3.51
CA TYR A 21 -2.58 -11.87 3.17
C TYR A 21 -2.17 -12.59 1.90
N LYS A 22 -2.25 -13.93 1.86
CA LYS A 22 -1.87 -14.73 0.68
C LYS A 22 -2.59 -14.29 -0.59
N LYS A 23 -3.90 -14.05 -0.51
CA LYS A 23 -4.69 -13.60 -1.67
C LYS A 23 -4.31 -12.20 -2.14
N ARG A 24 -4.12 -11.25 -1.20
CA ARG A 24 -3.79 -9.86 -1.53
C ARG A 24 -2.36 -9.71 -2.03
N THR A 25 -1.39 -10.41 -1.45
CA THR A 25 0.00 -10.37 -1.90
C THR A 25 0.11 -10.89 -3.32
N LYS A 26 -0.50 -12.04 -3.64
CA LYS A 26 -0.56 -12.55 -5.02
C LYS A 26 -1.19 -11.55 -5.99
N GLY A 27 -2.28 -10.89 -5.57
CA GLY A 27 -2.93 -9.85 -6.36
C GLY A 27 -2.06 -8.61 -6.57
N LEU A 28 -1.34 -8.19 -5.53
CA LEU A 28 -0.42 -7.05 -5.55
C LEU A 28 0.75 -7.32 -6.50
N MET A 29 1.39 -8.48 -6.41
CA MET A 29 2.50 -8.86 -7.31
C MET A 29 2.05 -8.90 -8.77
N LYS A 30 0.86 -9.44 -9.04
CA LYS A 30 0.28 -9.41 -10.39
C LYS A 30 0.11 -7.97 -10.90
N LYS A 31 -0.47 -7.09 -10.07
CA LYS A 31 -0.70 -5.70 -10.44
C LYS A 31 0.59 -4.90 -10.61
N LEU A 32 1.61 -5.19 -9.79
CA LEU A 32 2.92 -4.57 -9.90
C LEU A 32 3.61 -4.98 -11.20
N SER A 33 3.56 -6.27 -11.55
CA SER A 33 4.07 -6.77 -12.82
C SER A 33 3.35 -6.14 -14.02
N GLU A 34 2.01 -6.10 -13.99
CA GLU A 34 1.21 -5.44 -15.04
C GLU A 34 1.60 -3.96 -15.18
N LEU A 35 1.71 -3.23 -14.06
CA LEU A 35 2.07 -1.82 -14.06
C LEU A 35 3.48 -1.58 -14.62
N SER A 36 4.46 -2.36 -14.16
CA SER A 36 5.85 -2.27 -14.63
C SER A 36 5.93 -2.51 -16.14
N THR A 37 5.24 -3.52 -16.66
CA THR A 37 5.22 -3.83 -18.10
C THR A 37 4.45 -2.81 -18.92
N LEU A 38 3.26 -2.38 -18.49
CA LEU A 38 2.40 -1.50 -19.29
C LEU A 38 2.90 -0.06 -19.33
N CYS A 39 3.56 0.39 -18.26
CA CYS A 39 4.05 1.76 -18.15
C CYS A 39 5.57 1.88 -18.39
N ASP A 40 6.25 0.75 -18.63
CA ASP A 40 7.71 0.69 -18.78
C ASP A 40 8.45 1.38 -17.62
N ILE A 41 8.08 0.99 -16.40
CA ILE A 41 8.68 1.54 -15.17
C ILE A 41 9.45 0.48 -14.39
N ASP A 42 10.57 0.90 -13.81
CA ASP A 42 11.28 0.14 -12.79
C ASP A 42 10.44 0.09 -11.51
N ALA A 43 10.02 -1.11 -11.10
CA ALA A 43 9.26 -1.33 -9.89
C ALA A 43 9.82 -2.50 -9.09
N CYS A 44 9.74 -2.44 -7.77
CA CYS A 44 10.11 -3.55 -6.91
C CYS A 44 9.20 -3.60 -5.67
N SER A 45 9.16 -4.76 -5.01
CA SER A 45 8.43 -4.94 -3.76
C SER A 45 9.25 -5.76 -2.78
N ILE A 46 9.16 -5.37 -1.51
CA ILE A 46 9.77 -6.04 -0.37
C ILE A 46 8.68 -6.19 0.69
N MET A 47 8.33 -7.43 1.02
CA MET A 47 7.22 -7.72 1.94
C MET A 47 7.64 -8.69 3.04
N TYR A 48 7.52 -8.22 4.28
CA TYR A 48 7.67 -9.04 5.48
C TYR A 48 6.33 -9.66 5.85
N SER A 49 6.36 -10.93 6.25
CA SER A 49 5.18 -11.68 6.69
C SER A 49 5.44 -12.30 8.05
N PRO A 50 4.49 -12.22 9.01
CA PRO A 50 4.56 -13.03 10.21
C PRO A 50 4.21 -14.51 9.94
N TYR A 51 3.71 -14.84 8.74
CA TYR A 51 3.25 -16.20 8.39
C TYR A 51 4.25 -17.00 7.57
N GLU A 52 5.21 -16.33 6.95
CA GLU A 52 6.20 -16.93 6.08
C GLU A 52 7.58 -16.51 6.60
N PRO A 53 8.51 -17.45 6.85
CA PRO A 53 9.82 -17.14 7.40
C PRO A 53 10.73 -16.42 6.40
N GLN A 54 10.42 -16.54 5.10
CA GLN A 54 11.20 -15.94 4.03
C GLN A 54 10.61 -14.58 3.63
N LEU A 55 11.51 -13.64 3.33
CA LEU A 55 11.17 -12.34 2.79
C LEU A 55 10.61 -12.50 1.37
N GLU A 56 9.41 -11.98 1.13
CA GLU A 56 8.84 -12.00 -0.22
C GLU A 56 9.36 -10.78 -1.00
N VAL A 57 10.16 -11.05 -2.02
CA VAL A 57 10.80 -10.04 -2.87
C VAL A 57 10.42 -10.24 -4.34
N TRP A 58 10.20 -9.13 -5.04
CA TRP A 58 9.89 -9.13 -6.47
C TRP A 58 10.58 -7.94 -7.15
N PRO A 59 11.11 -8.08 -8.39
CA PRO A 59 11.02 -9.24 -9.29
C PRO A 59 12.02 -10.36 -8.99
N SER A 60 13.18 -10.01 -8.43
CA SER A 60 14.20 -10.93 -7.92
C SER A 60 15.07 -10.16 -6.91
N PRO A 61 15.84 -10.84 -6.05
CA PRO A 61 16.74 -10.15 -5.13
C PRO A 61 17.67 -9.15 -5.82
N MET A 62 18.25 -9.53 -6.96
CA MET A 62 19.11 -8.66 -7.76
C MET A 62 18.34 -7.51 -8.42
N GLY A 63 17.14 -7.78 -8.94
CA GLY A 63 16.29 -6.75 -9.53
C GLY A 63 15.85 -5.70 -8.51
N VAL A 64 15.50 -6.12 -7.30
CA VAL A 64 15.21 -5.21 -6.18
C VAL A 64 16.42 -4.32 -5.88
N GLN A 65 17.62 -4.90 -5.78
CA GLN A 65 18.83 -4.13 -5.53
C GLN A 65 19.09 -3.08 -6.63
N GLN A 66 18.89 -3.43 -7.90
CA GLN A 66 19.02 -2.48 -9.01
C GLN A 66 18.04 -1.29 -8.87
N VAL A 67 16.78 -1.56 -8.54
CA VAL A 67 15.78 -0.51 -8.32
C VAL A 67 16.13 0.35 -7.11
N LEU A 68 16.61 -0.26 -6.02
CA LEU A 68 17.04 0.48 -4.82
C LEU A 68 18.26 1.37 -5.10
N SER A 69 19.27 0.88 -5.82
CA SER A 69 20.43 1.69 -6.20
C SER A 69 20.02 2.87 -7.10
N LYS A 70 19.09 2.65 -8.05
CA LYS A 70 18.51 3.74 -8.84
C LYS A 70 17.79 4.75 -7.97
N LEU A 71 16.99 4.28 -7.01
CA LEU A 71 16.29 5.14 -6.06
C LEU A 71 17.30 5.96 -5.25
N GLU A 72 18.35 5.35 -4.69
CA GLU A 72 19.37 6.03 -3.90
C GLU A 72 20.05 7.19 -4.65
N MET A 73 20.28 7.04 -5.96
CA MET A 73 20.87 8.08 -6.81
C MET A 73 19.98 9.30 -7.05
N ILE A 74 18.67 9.23 -6.79
CA ILE A 74 17.75 10.36 -6.98
C ILE A 74 17.96 11.39 -5.85
N PRO A 75 18.03 12.71 -6.14
CA PRO A 75 18.11 13.75 -5.11
C PRO A 75 16.92 13.72 -4.13
N GLU A 76 17.17 13.98 -2.85
CA GLU A 76 16.14 13.92 -1.79
C GLU A 76 14.95 14.87 -2.04
N MET A 77 15.23 16.05 -2.59
CA MET A 77 14.19 17.02 -2.97
C MET A 77 13.25 16.49 -4.06
N GLU A 78 13.73 15.60 -4.93
CA GLU A 78 12.91 14.97 -5.96
C GLU A 78 12.18 13.74 -5.42
N LYS A 79 12.85 12.92 -4.60
CA LYS A 79 12.25 11.77 -3.90
C LYS A 79 11.02 12.20 -3.10
N SER A 80 11.17 13.21 -2.25
CA SER A 80 10.14 13.66 -1.31
C SER A 80 8.86 14.20 -1.97
N LYS A 81 8.92 14.66 -3.24
CA LYS A 81 7.73 15.17 -3.96
C LYS A 81 6.67 14.10 -4.19
N ASN A 82 7.10 12.86 -4.46
CA ASN A 82 6.21 11.76 -4.85
C ASN A 82 6.29 10.56 -3.90
N MET A 83 7.17 10.58 -2.90
CA MET A 83 7.29 9.50 -1.93
C MET A 83 6.14 9.53 -0.93
N LEU A 84 5.46 8.40 -0.81
CA LEU A 84 4.45 8.15 0.21
C LEU A 84 4.99 7.15 1.23
N ASN A 85 4.88 7.48 2.51
CA ASN A 85 5.24 6.57 3.60
C ASN A 85 4.02 6.32 4.50
N GLN A 86 4.17 5.44 5.47
CA GLN A 86 3.06 5.07 6.35
C GLN A 86 2.54 6.26 7.16
N GLU A 87 3.44 7.09 7.70
CA GLU A 87 3.08 8.25 8.50
C GLU A 87 2.30 9.29 7.68
N SER A 88 2.82 9.67 6.52
CA SER A 88 2.18 10.66 5.65
C SER A 88 0.85 10.14 5.11
N PHE A 89 0.75 8.85 4.79
CA PHE A 89 -0.52 8.23 4.42
C PHE A 89 -1.55 8.26 5.55
N LEU A 90 -1.17 7.89 6.77
CA LEU A 90 -2.08 7.89 7.93
C LEU A 90 -2.53 9.31 8.27
N SER A 91 -1.62 10.28 8.24
CA SER A 91 -1.94 11.70 8.45
C SER A 91 -3.00 12.19 7.44
N GLN A 92 -2.81 11.90 6.14
CA GLN A 92 -3.80 12.24 5.11
C GLN A 92 -5.16 11.57 5.34
N LYS A 93 -5.19 10.33 5.86
CA LYS A 93 -6.45 9.63 6.17
C LYS A 93 -7.17 10.27 7.36
N THR A 94 -6.43 10.68 8.39
CA THR A 94 -6.98 11.38 9.55
C THR A 94 -7.59 12.72 9.15
N ILE A 95 -6.89 13.51 8.32
CA ILE A 95 -7.40 14.78 7.80
C ILE A 95 -8.71 14.57 7.05
N LYS A 96 -8.75 13.60 6.11
CA LYS A 96 -9.98 13.29 5.35
C LYS A 96 -11.14 12.85 6.24
N ALA A 97 -10.86 12.09 7.30
CA ALA A 97 -11.89 11.69 8.26
C ALA A 97 -12.43 12.90 9.05
N ALA A 98 -11.55 13.82 9.47
CA ALA A 98 -11.95 15.04 10.16
C ALA A 98 -12.79 15.98 9.27
N GLU A 99 -12.45 16.11 7.99
CA GLU A 99 -13.22 16.87 7.01
C GLU A 99 -14.62 16.28 6.81
N GLN A 100 -14.72 14.95 6.68
CA GLN A 100 -16.00 14.25 6.57
C GLN A 100 -16.86 14.46 7.82
N LEU A 101 -16.25 14.38 9.01
CA LEU A 101 -16.94 14.64 10.27
C LEU A 101 -17.49 16.09 10.32
N LYS A 102 -16.67 17.08 9.96
CA LYS A 102 -17.09 18.49 9.93
C LYS A 102 -18.27 18.71 8.98
N LYS A 103 -18.26 18.07 7.81
CA LYS A 103 -19.37 18.12 6.83
C LYS A 103 -20.66 17.56 7.44
N HIS A 104 -20.60 16.38 8.07
CA HIS A 104 -21.77 15.78 8.71
C HIS A 104 -22.32 16.60 9.88
N CYS A 105 -21.45 17.20 10.70
CA CYS A 105 -21.90 18.09 11.77
C CYS A 105 -22.66 19.30 11.22
N LYS A 106 -22.21 19.88 10.11
CA LYS A 106 -22.91 20.99 9.45
C LYS A 106 -24.27 20.56 8.89
N GLU A 107 -24.31 19.43 8.18
CA GLU A 107 -25.58 18.86 7.65
C GLU A 107 -26.59 18.55 8.76
N ASN A 108 -26.13 18.11 9.93
CA ASN A 108 -26.99 17.84 11.09
C ASN A 108 -27.46 19.13 11.79
N TRP A 109 -26.73 20.24 11.67
CA TRP A 109 -27.11 21.53 12.24
C TRP A 109 -28.12 22.28 11.35
N GLU A 110 -28.08 22.04 10.05
CA GLU A 110 -29.00 22.63 9.06
C GLU A 110 -30.35 21.87 8.95
N LYS A 111 -30.52 20.80 9.72
CA LYS A 111 -31.77 20.03 9.86
C LYS A 111 -32.40 20.28 11.22
#